data_AF-A0A919BRS3-F1
#
_entry.id   AF-A0A919BRS3-F1
#
_cell.length_a   1.000
_cell.length_b   1.000
_cell.length_c   1.000
_cell.angle_alpha   90.00
_cell.angle_beta   90.00
_cell.angle_gamma   90.00
#
_symmetry.space_group_name_H-M   'P 1'
#
loop_
_entity.id
_entity.type
_entity.pdbx_description
1 polymer ?
#
loop_
_entity_poly.entity_id
_entity_poly.type
_entity_poly.pdbx_seq_one_letter_code
_entity_poly.pdbx_strand_id
1 'polypeptide(L)'
;MEMIEAGDDTVHYVRFQSPHRNDRGHFTGVFGLLNNLAREGRLTDEQESFRRRNNSWYDAAYTDPSTVDPRVYDDGINPGAAAWFKPTAVHLLARVPGYLRILAAHGVDCQVLRSADPGRVVYEDDVQIVVVPHALHATAVPGASAPDVRAVEVPEPLAE
;
A
#
# COMPACT_ATOMS: atom_id res chain seq x y z
N MET A 1 0.34 44.70 1.56
CA MET A 1 -0.21 43.96 2.71
C MET A 1 -0.24 42.52 2.27
N GLU A 2 0.69 41.73 2.81
CA GLU A 2 0.83 40.29 2.56
C GLU A 2 -0.49 39.57 2.74
N MET A 3 -0.72 38.55 1.90
CA MET A 3 -1.27 37.28 2.33
C MET A 3 -0.46 36.20 1.61
N ILE A 4 0.62 35.78 2.27
CA ILE A 4 1.32 34.54 1.99
C ILE A 4 0.34 33.39 2.27
N GLU A 5 -0.17 32.74 1.22
CA GLU A 5 -0.80 31.44 1.37
C GLU A 5 0.30 30.45 1.77
N ALA A 6 0.41 30.22 3.07
CA ALA A 6 1.16 29.08 3.59
C ALA A 6 0.46 27.84 3.02
N GLY A 7 1.07 27.25 1.99
CA GLY A 7 0.72 25.91 1.56
C GLY A 7 0.79 24.99 2.77
N ASP A 8 -0.30 24.29 3.04
CA ASP A 8 -0.36 23.27 4.07
C ASP A 8 0.73 22.25 3.73
N ASP A 9 1.84 22.29 4.46
CA ASP A 9 2.96 21.35 4.36
C ASP A 9 2.53 20.02 5.01
N THR A 10 1.35 19.51 4.61
CA THR A 10 0.79 18.31 5.20
C THR A 10 1.64 17.12 4.78
N VAL A 11 2.23 16.47 5.78
CA VAL A 11 3.00 15.24 5.60
C VAL A 11 2.08 14.18 5.03
N HIS A 12 2.20 13.90 3.73
CA HIS A 12 1.44 12.84 3.09
C HIS A 12 2.15 11.49 3.25
N TYR A 13 1.62 10.66 4.15
CA TYR A 13 2.02 9.26 4.26
C TYR A 13 1.53 8.49 3.05
N VAL A 14 2.31 7.50 2.61
CA VAL A 14 2.05 6.72 1.39
C VAL A 14 1.91 5.24 1.72
N ARG A 15 0.89 4.57 1.17
CA ARG A 15 0.74 3.11 1.27
C ARG A 15 0.41 2.51 -0.09
N PHE A 16 1.01 1.36 -0.38
CA PHE A 16 0.70 0.55 -1.56
C PHE A 16 0.03 -0.73 -1.09
N GLN A 17 -1.18 -1.01 -1.58
CA GLN A 17 -1.98 -2.14 -1.11
C GLN A 17 -2.90 -2.70 -2.19
N SER A 18 -3.45 -3.88 -1.92
CA SER A 18 -4.58 -4.44 -2.66
C SER A 18 -5.80 -3.51 -2.60
N PRO A 19 -6.58 -3.36 -3.68
CA PRO A 19 -7.89 -2.73 -3.63
C PRO A 19 -8.93 -3.59 -2.90
N HIS A 20 -8.65 -4.88 -2.70
CA HIS A 20 -9.54 -5.84 -2.05
C HIS A 20 -8.95 -6.35 -0.73
N ARG A 21 -9.84 -6.62 0.24
CA ARG A 21 -9.48 -7.27 1.49
C ARG A 21 -9.17 -8.75 1.23
N ASN A 22 -8.18 -9.29 1.93
CA ASN A 22 -7.91 -10.73 1.96
C ASN A 22 -8.92 -11.46 2.87
N ASP A 23 -8.78 -12.78 2.98
CA ASP A 23 -9.68 -13.62 3.80
C ASP A 23 -9.71 -13.25 5.30
N ARG A 24 -8.70 -12.53 5.78
CA ARG A 24 -8.64 -11.99 7.15
C ARG A 24 -9.26 -10.60 7.27
N GLY A 25 -9.87 -10.10 6.19
CA GLY A 25 -10.47 -8.77 6.15
C GLY A 25 -9.46 -7.63 6.04
N HIS A 26 -8.18 -7.88 5.72
CA HIS A 26 -7.16 -6.83 5.66
C HIS A 26 -6.77 -6.48 4.22
N PHE A 27 -6.45 -5.21 3.96
CA PHE A 27 -5.85 -4.81 2.69
C PHE A 27 -4.37 -5.17 2.67
N THR A 28 -4.01 -6.23 1.96
CA THR A 28 -2.63 -6.71 1.84
C THR A 28 -1.73 -5.63 1.24
N GLY A 29 -0.61 -5.30 1.91
CA GLY A 29 0.38 -4.35 1.39
C GLY A 29 1.20 -4.91 0.22
N VAL A 30 1.89 -4.04 -0.52
CA VAL A 30 2.69 -4.40 -1.71
C VAL A 30 3.67 -5.56 -1.50
N PHE A 31 4.36 -5.61 -0.37
CA PHE A 31 5.27 -6.72 -0.05
C PHE A 31 4.53 -8.03 0.17
N GLY A 32 3.39 -7.98 0.88
CA GLY A 32 2.54 -9.13 1.11
C GLY A 32 1.96 -9.69 -0.19
N LEU A 33 1.57 -8.83 -1.13
CA LEU A 33 1.10 -9.23 -2.46
C LEU A 33 2.18 -10.01 -3.23
N LEU A 34 3.40 -9.48 -3.28
CA LEU A 34 4.50 -10.17 -3.97
C LEU A 34 4.89 -11.48 -3.28
N ASN A 35 4.88 -11.51 -1.94
CA ASN A 35 5.16 -12.72 -1.16
C ASN A 35 4.06 -13.79 -1.35
N ASN A 36 2.80 -13.39 -1.57
CA ASN A 36 1.74 -14.34 -1.91
C ASN A 36 2.00 -15.01 -3.26
N LEU A 37 2.36 -14.24 -4.30
CA LEU A 37 2.77 -14.81 -5.60
C LEU A 37 3.93 -15.79 -5.47
N ALA A 38 4.93 -15.46 -4.65
CA ALA A 38 6.07 -16.34 -4.39
C ALA A 38 5.64 -17.64 -3.72
N ARG A 39 4.77 -17.56 -2.71
CA ARG A 39 4.22 -18.72 -1.99
C ARG A 39 3.36 -19.61 -2.90
N GLU A 40 2.68 -19.00 -3.87
CA GLU A 40 1.89 -19.70 -4.90
C GLU A 40 2.76 -20.29 -6.02
N GLY A 41 4.09 -20.08 -6.00
CA GLY A 41 5.01 -20.57 -7.03
C GLY A 41 4.84 -19.89 -8.40
N ARG A 42 4.26 -18.68 -8.43
CA ARG A 42 3.92 -17.97 -9.68
C ARG A 42 5.05 -17.10 -10.20
N LEU A 43 6.06 -16.80 -9.39
CA LEU A 43 7.17 -15.95 -9.80
C LEU A 43 8.15 -16.70 -10.71
N THR A 44 8.69 -16.00 -11.71
CA THR A 44 9.85 -16.49 -12.46
C THR A 44 11.11 -16.45 -11.60
N ASP A 45 12.16 -17.17 -12.00
CA ASP A 45 13.44 -17.18 -11.26
C ASP A 45 14.06 -15.79 -11.09
N GLU A 46 13.92 -14.94 -12.11
CA GLU A 46 14.37 -13.54 -12.06
C GLU A 46 13.55 -12.73 -11.04
N GLN A 47 12.22 -12.88 -11.05
CA GLN A 47 11.33 -12.21 -10.11
C GLN A 47 11.54 -12.67 -8.67
N GLU A 48 11.79 -13.96 -8.47
CA GLU A 48 12.11 -14.52 -7.16
C GLU A 48 13.47 -14.00 -6.67
N SER A 49 14.46 -13.91 -7.55
CA SER A 49 15.77 -13.31 -7.25
C SER A 49 15.65 -11.82 -6.90
N PHE A 50 14.81 -11.08 -7.63
CA PHE A 50 14.48 -9.68 -7.33
C PHE A 50 13.83 -9.57 -5.94
N ARG A 51 12.81 -10.39 -5.67
CA ARG A 51 12.08 -10.40 -4.38
C ARG A 51 13.02 -10.66 -3.23
N ARG A 52 13.83 -11.73 -3.29
CA ARG A 52 14.77 -12.09 -2.22
C ARG A 52 15.77 -10.97 -1.95
N ARG A 53 16.41 -10.44 -3.00
CA ARG A 53 17.41 -9.37 -2.87
C ARG A 53 16.83 -8.10 -2.24
N ASN A 54 15.64 -7.68 -2.69
CA ASN A 54 15.04 -6.46 -2.17
C ASN A 54 14.43 -6.68 -0.78
N ASN A 55 13.78 -7.81 -0.50
CA ASN A 55 13.28 -8.11 0.83
C ASN A 55 14.41 -8.16 1.86
N SER A 56 15.53 -8.86 1.58
CA SER A 56 16.68 -8.85 2.49
C SER A 56 17.27 -7.45 2.71
N TRP A 57 17.22 -6.59 1.68
CA TRP A 57 17.64 -5.20 1.84
C TRP A 57 16.65 -4.40 2.70
N TYR A 58 15.33 -4.61 2.53
CA TYR A 58 14.31 -4.00 3.39
C TYR A 58 14.44 -4.50 4.83
N ASP A 59 14.57 -5.80 5.07
CA ASP A 59 14.74 -6.37 6.40
C ASP A 59 15.96 -5.80 7.14
N ALA A 60 17.00 -5.40 6.40
CA ALA A 60 18.17 -4.72 6.95
C ALA A 60 18.00 -3.20 7.12
N ALA A 61 17.13 -2.57 6.33
CA ALA A 61 16.90 -1.12 6.33
C ALA A 61 15.69 -0.68 7.17
N TYR A 62 14.74 -1.59 7.42
CA TYR A 62 13.52 -1.40 8.20
C TYR A 62 13.68 -2.04 9.57
N THR A 63 13.19 -1.34 10.58
CA THR A 63 12.81 -2.01 11.82
C THR A 63 11.48 -2.73 11.55
N ASP A 64 11.41 -4.04 11.86
CA ASP A 64 10.13 -4.72 11.95
C ASP A 64 9.44 -4.25 13.24
N PRO A 65 8.31 -3.52 13.15
CA PRO A 65 7.61 -3.00 14.33
C PRO A 65 7.23 -4.11 15.33
N SER A 66 6.99 -5.33 14.84
CA SER A 66 6.62 -6.50 15.64
C SER A 66 7.76 -6.97 16.55
N THR A 67 9.00 -6.65 16.21
CA THR A 67 10.18 -6.96 17.03
C THR A 67 10.39 -5.94 18.16
N VAL A 68 9.85 -4.73 18.00
CA VAL A 68 9.87 -3.68 19.03
C VAL A 68 8.71 -3.86 20.00
N ASP A 69 7.49 -4.04 19.49
CA ASP A 69 6.32 -4.39 20.28
C ASP A 69 5.45 -5.40 19.50
N PRO A 70 5.32 -6.66 19.98
CA PRO A 70 4.55 -7.69 19.28
C PRO A 70 3.06 -7.36 19.16
N ARG A 71 2.56 -6.37 19.91
CA ARG A 71 1.14 -5.95 19.88
C ARG A 71 0.83 -5.00 18.73
N VAL A 72 1.81 -4.49 17.99
CA VAL A 72 1.60 -3.50 16.92
C VAL A 72 0.60 -3.99 15.87
N TYR A 73 0.69 -5.26 15.47
CA TYR A 73 -0.22 -5.89 14.51
C TYR A 73 -1.18 -6.93 15.14
N ASP A 74 -1.30 -6.94 16.47
CA ASP A 74 -2.28 -7.79 17.13
C ASP A 74 -3.69 -7.28 16.80
N ASP A 75 -4.49 -8.08 16.09
CA ASP A 75 -5.81 -7.67 15.59
C ASP A 75 -6.84 -7.45 16.71
N GLY A 76 -6.64 -8.06 17.89
CA GLY A 76 -7.48 -7.84 19.06
C GLY A 76 -7.20 -6.51 19.76
N ILE A 77 -5.97 -6.00 19.65
CA ILE A 77 -5.54 -4.73 20.27
C ILE A 77 -5.61 -3.57 19.27
N ASN A 78 -5.14 -3.80 18.06
CA ASN A 78 -4.98 -2.83 16.98
C ASN A 78 -5.63 -3.36 15.69
N PRO A 79 -6.97 -3.45 15.63
CA PRO A 79 -7.69 -4.05 14.51
C PRO A 79 -7.40 -3.33 13.21
N GLY A 80 -6.99 -4.10 12.20
CA GLY A 80 -6.67 -3.57 10.87
C GLY A 80 -5.43 -2.65 10.82
N ALA A 81 -4.52 -2.75 11.79
CA ALA A 81 -3.28 -1.99 11.81
C ALA A 81 -2.50 -2.15 10.49
N ALA A 82 -2.05 -1.03 9.94
CA ALA A 82 -1.42 -0.98 8.63
C ALA A 82 -0.21 -0.04 8.62
N ALA A 83 0.90 -0.50 8.06
CA ALA A 83 2.09 0.32 7.84
C ALA A 83 1.93 1.31 6.67
N TRP A 84 2.46 2.50 6.85
CA TRP A 84 2.57 3.55 5.83
C TRP A 84 3.99 4.07 5.79
N PHE A 85 4.47 4.40 4.60
CA PHE A 85 5.74 5.10 4.41
C PHE A 85 5.57 6.57 4.77
N LYS A 86 6.53 7.12 5.49
CA LYS A 86 6.72 8.57 5.59
C LYS A 86 7.21 9.12 4.25
N PRO A 87 6.90 10.38 3.89
CA PRO A 87 7.43 10.99 2.67
C PRO A 87 8.96 11.08 2.66
N THR A 88 9.59 11.10 3.85
CA THR A 88 11.05 11.05 4.04
C THR A 88 11.68 9.70 3.66
N ALA A 89 10.88 8.64 3.50
CA ALA A 89 11.32 7.29 3.13
C ALA A 89 11.71 7.16 1.64
N VAL A 90 12.31 8.20 1.05
CA VAL A 90 12.58 8.31 -0.40
C VAL A 90 13.39 7.12 -0.92
N HIS A 91 14.41 6.69 -0.18
CA HIS A 91 15.28 5.57 -0.55
C HIS A 91 14.55 4.21 -0.56
N LEU A 92 13.47 4.09 0.21
CA LEU A 92 12.61 2.91 0.29
C LEU A 92 11.60 2.96 -0.86
N LEU A 93 10.89 4.08 -0.97
CA LEU A 93 9.91 4.34 -2.04
C LEU A 93 10.52 4.16 -3.44
N ALA A 94 11.79 4.51 -3.65
CA ALA A 94 12.50 4.33 -4.91
C ALA A 94 12.57 2.87 -5.42
N ARG A 95 12.42 1.88 -4.53
CA ARG A 95 12.45 0.45 -4.89
C ARG A 95 11.05 -0.12 -5.21
N VAL A 96 9.98 0.53 -4.74
CA VAL A 96 8.59 0.07 -4.92
C VAL A 96 8.20 -0.14 -6.39
N PRO A 97 8.63 0.69 -7.38
CA PRO A 97 8.29 0.48 -8.78
C PRO A 97 8.67 -0.91 -9.32
N GLY A 98 9.72 -1.54 -8.80
CA GLY A 98 10.09 -2.90 -9.19
C GLY A 98 9.07 -3.94 -8.72
N TYR A 99 8.52 -3.77 -7.51
CA TYR A 99 7.44 -4.63 -6.99
C TYR A 99 6.17 -4.46 -7.83
N LEU A 100 5.77 -3.22 -8.12
CA LEU A 100 4.56 -2.92 -8.91
C LEU A 100 4.64 -3.51 -10.31
N ARG A 101 5.82 -3.48 -10.95
CA ARG A 101 6.03 -4.09 -12.27
C ARG A 101 5.80 -5.60 -12.26
N ILE A 102 6.25 -6.29 -11.21
CA ILE A 102 6.05 -7.73 -11.08
C ILE A 102 4.57 -8.03 -10.83
N LEU A 103 3.91 -7.29 -9.93
CA LEU A 103 2.48 -7.46 -9.67
C LEU A 103 1.64 -7.26 -10.94
N ALA A 104 1.92 -6.21 -11.71
CA ALA A 104 1.25 -5.94 -12.99
C ALA A 104 1.46 -7.06 -14.02
N ALA A 105 2.68 -7.61 -14.12
CA ALA A 105 2.98 -8.74 -15.00
C ALA A 105 2.19 -10.03 -14.64
N HIS A 106 1.70 -10.12 -13.40
CA HIS A 106 0.89 -11.24 -12.89
C HIS A 106 -0.60 -10.91 -12.79
N GLY A 107 -1.05 -9.77 -13.30
CA GLY A 107 -2.44 -9.33 -13.23
C GLY A 107 -2.92 -9.10 -11.78
N VAL A 108 -2.02 -8.73 -10.86
CA VAL A 108 -2.35 -8.43 -9.48
C VAL A 108 -2.44 -6.91 -9.29
N ASP A 109 -3.63 -6.43 -8.98
CA ASP A 109 -3.87 -5.01 -8.75
C ASP A 109 -3.23 -4.51 -7.45
N CYS A 110 -2.66 -3.32 -7.52
CA CYS A 110 -2.11 -2.60 -6.38
C CYS A 110 -2.39 -1.10 -6.52
N GLN A 111 -3.09 -0.53 -5.56
CA GLN A 111 -3.39 0.89 -5.50
C GLN A 111 -2.41 1.63 -4.58
N VAL A 112 -2.16 2.90 -4.89
CA VAL A 112 -1.44 3.83 -4.02
C VAL A 112 -2.43 4.70 -3.26
N LEU A 113 -2.28 4.75 -1.95
CA LEU A 113 -3.00 5.64 -1.06
C LEU A 113 -2.06 6.72 -0.54
N ARG A 114 -2.58 7.93 -0.41
CA ARG A 114 -1.91 9.05 0.25
C ARG A 114 -2.86 9.64 1.28
N SER A 115 -2.38 9.88 2.49
CA SER A 115 -3.17 10.53 3.54
C SER A 115 -2.26 11.32 4.46
N ALA A 116 -2.73 12.49 4.90
CA ALA A 116 -2.11 13.24 5.98
C ALA A 116 -2.48 12.70 7.38
N ASP A 117 -3.64 12.05 7.46
CA ASP A 117 -4.16 11.44 8.69
C ASP A 117 -4.73 10.06 8.37
N PRO A 118 -3.88 9.02 8.23
CA PRO A 118 -4.33 7.67 7.88
C PRO A 118 -4.96 6.92 9.07
N GLY A 119 -4.93 7.47 10.29
CA GLY A 119 -5.46 6.82 11.48
C GLY A 119 -4.67 7.13 12.76
N ARG A 120 -5.06 6.47 13.86
CA ARG A 120 -4.34 6.53 15.14
C ARG A 120 -3.00 5.81 15.01
N VAL A 121 -1.90 6.54 15.16
CA VAL A 121 -0.53 5.99 15.17
C VAL A 121 -0.34 5.09 16.40
N VAL A 122 0.13 3.86 16.16
CA VAL A 122 0.47 2.87 17.20
C VAL A 122 1.95 2.49 17.20
N TYR A 123 2.67 2.86 16.14
CA TYR A 123 4.12 2.76 16.03
C TYR A 123 4.62 3.82 15.06
N GLU A 124 5.80 4.37 15.31
CA GLU A 124 6.46 5.36 14.46
C GLU A 124 7.97 5.23 14.56
N ASP A 125 8.65 5.31 13.42
CA ASP A 125 10.11 5.45 13.31
C ASP A 125 10.47 6.49 12.22
N ASP A 126 11.74 6.60 11.83
CA ASP A 126 12.21 7.60 10.86
C ASP A 126 11.59 7.48 9.45
N VAL A 127 11.07 6.31 9.08
CA VAL A 127 10.66 5.97 7.71
C VAL A 127 9.24 5.44 7.58
N GLN A 128 8.61 5.00 8.68
CA GLN A 128 7.24 4.49 8.68
C GLN A 128 6.43 4.93 9.89
N ILE A 129 5.12 4.83 9.71
CA ILE A 129 4.14 4.76 10.79
C ILE A 129 3.32 3.48 10.64
N VAL A 130 2.89 2.89 11.74
CA VAL A 130 1.79 1.92 11.74
C VAL A 130 0.59 2.59 12.39
N VAL A 131 -0.55 2.53 11.70
CA VAL A 131 -1.78 3.14 12.18
C VAL A 131 -2.89 2.13 12.29
N VAL A 132 -3.73 2.29 13.31
CA VAL A 132 -5.08 1.75 13.31
C VAL A 132 -5.94 2.72 12.50
N PRO A 133 -6.54 2.30 11.38
CA PRO A 133 -7.37 3.17 10.56
C PRO A 133 -8.46 3.80 11.43
N HIS A 134 -8.79 5.06 11.18
CA HIS A 134 -10.02 5.62 11.73
C HIS A 134 -11.16 4.69 11.37
N ALA A 135 -12.00 4.35 12.34
CA ALA A 135 -13.21 3.60 12.04
C ALA A 135 -13.92 4.40 10.93
N LEU A 136 -14.08 3.79 9.76
CA LEU A 136 -14.97 4.35 8.76
C LEU A 136 -16.29 4.49 9.48
N HIS A 137 -16.68 5.73 9.81
CA HIS A 137 -18.08 6.04 9.87
C HIS A 137 -18.62 5.53 8.54
N ALA A 138 -19.38 4.45 8.60
CA ALA A 138 -20.11 3.93 7.47
C ALA A 138 -21.22 4.92 7.13
N THR A 139 -20.89 6.13 6.66
CA THR A 139 -21.76 6.87 5.76
C THR A 139 -21.66 6.19 4.40
N ALA A 140 -22.41 5.11 4.26
CA ALA A 140 -23.14 4.96 3.02
C ALA A 140 -24.08 6.18 2.97
N VAL A 141 -23.74 7.17 2.14
CA VAL A 141 -24.75 8.12 1.66
C VAL A 141 -25.59 7.31 0.66
N PRO A 142 -26.85 6.95 0.95
CA PRO A 142 -27.68 6.31 -0.05
C PRO A 142 -28.11 7.42 -1.02
N GLY A 143 -27.49 7.50 -2.19
CA GLY A 143 -27.96 8.39 -3.25
C GLY A 143 -26.93 9.05 -4.18
N ALA A 144 -25.62 8.86 -3.99
CA ALA A 144 -24.66 9.31 -5.00
C ALA A 144 -24.58 8.27 -6.13
N SER A 145 -25.32 8.51 -7.22
CA SER A 145 -25.19 7.78 -8.48
C SER A 145 -23.72 7.58 -8.85
N ALA A 146 -23.38 6.36 -9.24
CA ALA A 146 -22.10 6.03 -9.83
C ALA A 146 -21.77 7.00 -10.97
N PRO A 147 -20.52 7.48 -11.10
CA PRO A 147 -20.12 8.19 -12.30
C PRO A 147 -20.19 7.23 -13.48
N ASP A 148 -20.80 7.70 -14.57
CA ASP A 148 -20.89 7.03 -15.87
C ASP A 148 -19.48 6.68 -16.37
N VAL A 149 -19.06 5.43 -16.14
CA VAL A 149 -17.86 4.85 -16.74
C VAL A 149 -18.20 4.47 -18.17
N ARG A 150 -18.03 5.43 -19.09
CA ARG A 150 -18.02 5.12 -20.52
C ARG A 150 -16.81 4.25 -20.81
N ALA A 151 -17.08 3.01 -21.21
CA ALA A 151 -16.10 2.13 -21.81
C ALA A 151 -15.51 2.81 -23.05
N VAL A 152 -14.19 2.93 -23.11
CA VAL A 152 -13.50 3.22 -24.36
C VAL A 152 -13.52 1.93 -25.17
N GLU A 153 -14.35 1.88 -26.21
CA GLU A 153 -14.33 0.79 -27.19
C GLU A 153 -12.97 0.76 -27.88
N VAL A 154 -12.32 -0.41 -27.80
CA VAL A 154 -11.12 -0.74 -28.57
C VAL A 154 -11.62 -1.24 -29.92
N PRO A 155 -11.27 -0.60 -31.06
CA PRO A 155 -11.70 -1.12 -32.36
C PRO A 155 -11.02 -2.45 -32.66
N GLU A 156 -11.82 -3.43 -33.08
CA GLU A 156 -11.36 -4.76 -33.50
C GLU A 156 -10.39 -4.67 -34.69
N PRO A 157 -9.38 -5.57 -34.77
CA PRO A 157 -8.51 -5.63 -35.93
C PRO A 157 -9.29 -6.16 -37.14
N LEU A 158 -9.23 -5.41 -38.24
CA LEU A 158 -9.76 -5.83 -39.53
C LEU A 158 -9.01 -7.09 -39.99
N ALA A 159 -9.75 -8.17 -40.21
CA ALA A 159 -9.28 -9.35 -40.92
C ALA A 159 -9.40 -9.15 -42.44
N GLU A 160 -8.41 -9.74 -43.13
CA GLU A 160 -8.11 -9.79 -44.58
C GLU A 160 -7.41 -8.58 -45.22
#